data_AF-A0A8C1DGZ6-F1
#
_entry.id   AF-A0A8C1DGZ6-F1
#
_cell.length_a   1.000
_cell.length_b   1.000
_cell.length_c   1.000
_cell.angle_alpha   90.00
_cell.angle_beta   90.00
_cell.angle_gamma   90.00
#
_symmetry.space_group_name_H-M   'P 1'
#
loop_
_entity.id
_entity.type
_entity.pdbx_description
1 polymer ?
#
loop_
_entity_poly.entity_id
_entity_poly.type
_entity_poly.pdbx_seq_one_letter_code
_entity_poly.pdbx_strand_id
1 'polypeptide(L)'
;MLKSQTISALSAVTNRSERKSANSFRNSVYAPVGLYTACGVQVKDGHVIKVSHLNTYVIGSYMEHRLGEKQIKTIAIVLRSEQATFSCVMCCDGTTVRLPAEHSIHSDHFNFEYGTATITCQIKSTRLTPTHVAITASGVSEIHGDVQTAWRSKVGDLKTNCDSNTQKVLDYYEKNGFVEIIPWTITKHINVSRGWEINKSPGRLHYFGQIPALNDCVYRYMYQSRYVALHDMDELILPIKVKTWTELLPQLEDMLNYEQDKWKNIQGVNILNYINRVPNPPNYFSNFKIIVNPRLVLKATVHGLLDSVNGKPLVWVSNSIAHMYHFKHFTYPPNTKLVRDDHLWDYANDLIPAVSKVLQASGLIEA
;
A
#
# COMPACT_ATOMS: atom_id res chain seq x y z
N MET A 1 -8.35 -0.61 -17.31
CA MET A 1 -9.03 -1.80 -16.76
C MET A 1 -8.94 -1.73 -15.26
N LEU A 2 -10.07 -1.71 -14.53
CA LEU A 2 -10.27 -2.25 -13.16
C LEU A 2 -11.58 -1.66 -12.61
N LYS A 3 -12.59 -2.52 -12.38
CA LYS A 3 -13.71 -2.18 -11.48
C LYS A 3 -13.15 -2.31 -10.06
N SER A 4 -12.75 -1.19 -9.49
CA SER A 4 -12.33 -1.06 -8.09
C SER A 4 -13.42 -1.56 -7.17
N GLN A 5 -13.19 -2.68 -6.47
CA GLN A 5 -13.77 -2.88 -5.15
C GLN A 5 -12.84 -3.57 -4.15
N THR A 6 -11.60 -4.00 -4.45
CA THR A 6 -10.87 -4.82 -3.44
C THR A 6 -9.34 -4.91 -3.52
N ILE A 7 -8.67 -4.05 -4.28
CA ILE A 7 -7.20 -3.98 -4.26
C ILE A 7 -6.77 -2.52 -4.07
N SER A 8 -6.21 -2.22 -2.91
CA SER A 8 -5.31 -1.08 -2.77
C SER A 8 -3.96 -1.55 -3.28
N ALA A 9 -3.63 -1.26 -4.53
CA ALA A 9 -2.28 -1.47 -5.02
C ALA A 9 -1.37 -0.44 -4.34
N LEU A 10 -0.20 -0.87 -3.91
CA LEU A 10 0.75 -0.04 -3.20
C LEU A 10 2.07 -0.20 -3.94
N SER A 11 2.21 0.54 -5.04
CA SER A 11 3.36 0.39 -5.92
C SER A 11 4.61 1.07 -5.32
N ALA A 12 5.54 0.26 -4.81
CA ALA A 12 6.90 0.70 -4.57
C ALA A 12 7.65 0.75 -5.92
N VAL A 13 7.65 1.91 -6.58
CA VAL A 13 8.42 2.11 -7.81
C VAL A 13 9.91 2.15 -7.48
N THR A 14 10.60 1.02 -7.65
CA THR A 14 12.06 0.92 -7.57
C THR A 14 12.70 1.04 -8.94
N ASN A 15 13.81 1.78 -9.04
CA ASN A 15 14.48 2.03 -10.31
C ASN A 15 15.13 0.73 -10.87
N ARG A 16 15.17 0.55 -12.19
CA ARG A 16 15.58 -0.73 -12.83
C ARG A 16 17.03 -1.14 -12.48
N SER A 17 17.89 -0.18 -12.16
CA SER A 17 19.28 -0.41 -11.71
C SER A 17 19.37 -0.92 -10.26
N GLU A 18 18.44 -0.55 -9.39
CA GLU A 18 18.39 -0.99 -7.98
C GLU A 18 17.89 -2.45 -7.85
N ARG A 19 17.10 -2.93 -8.83
CA ARG A 19 16.59 -4.31 -8.87
C ARG A 19 17.69 -5.38 -9.00
N LYS A 20 18.83 -5.07 -9.62
CA LYS A 20 19.95 -6.02 -9.74
C LYS A 20 20.62 -6.30 -8.39
N SER A 21 20.69 -5.32 -7.50
CA SER A 21 21.20 -5.48 -6.13
C SER A 21 20.22 -6.26 -5.23
N ALA A 22 18.91 -6.01 -5.39
CA ALA A 22 17.87 -6.74 -4.69
C ALA A 22 17.80 -8.24 -5.07
N ASN A 23 18.12 -8.60 -6.32
CA ASN A 23 18.22 -10.00 -6.76
C ASN A 23 19.42 -10.74 -6.15
N SER A 24 20.50 -10.06 -5.77
CA SER A 24 21.60 -10.65 -5.00
C SER A 24 21.16 -10.96 -3.56
N PHE A 25 20.37 -10.07 -2.95
CA PHE A 25 19.73 -10.29 -1.65
C PHE A 25 18.61 -11.34 -1.67
N ARG A 26 17.96 -11.59 -2.83
CA ARG A 26 16.93 -12.64 -2.96
C ARG A 26 17.47 -14.00 -2.51
N ASN A 27 18.71 -14.35 -2.82
CA ASN A 27 19.22 -15.69 -2.53
C ASN A 27 19.69 -15.93 -1.09
N SER A 28 19.76 -14.90 -0.23
CA SER A 28 20.24 -15.07 1.16
C SER A 28 19.14 -15.03 2.24
N VAL A 29 17.86 -14.87 1.87
CA VAL A 29 16.75 -14.67 2.84
C VAL A 29 15.56 -15.61 2.57
N TYR A 30 15.74 -16.67 1.80
CA TYR A 30 14.78 -17.79 1.73
C TYR A 30 15.03 -18.74 2.90
N ALA A 31 14.59 -18.36 4.10
CA ALA A 31 14.22 -19.38 5.09
C ALA A 31 12.87 -19.98 4.64
N PRO A 32 12.74 -21.32 4.55
CA PRO A 32 11.48 -21.94 4.19
C PRO A 32 10.41 -21.61 5.23
N VAL A 33 9.14 -21.60 4.81
CA VAL A 33 7.97 -21.58 5.70
C VAL A 33 7.98 -22.87 6.51
N GLY A 34 8.70 -22.88 7.64
CA GLY A 34 8.82 -23.99 8.57
C GLY A 34 8.56 -23.53 10.00
N LEU A 35 8.38 -24.46 10.94
CA LEU A 35 8.27 -24.16 12.37
C LEU A 35 9.63 -23.65 12.89
N TYR A 36 9.83 -22.34 12.88
CA TYR A 36 11.03 -21.72 13.44
C TYR A 36 10.75 -21.21 14.86
N THR A 37 11.72 -21.43 15.75
CA THR A 37 11.66 -20.95 17.14
C THR A 37 12.63 -19.80 17.34
N ALA A 38 12.20 -18.76 18.04
CA ALA A 38 13.07 -17.71 18.56
C ALA A 38 12.96 -17.68 20.08
N CYS A 39 14.09 -17.73 20.78
CA CYS A 39 14.12 -17.75 22.24
C CYS A 39 13.22 -18.85 22.86
N GLY A 40 13.20 -20.04 22.25
CA GLY A 40 12.42 -21.19 22.70
C GLY A 40 10.93 -21.15 22.39
N VAL A 41 10.44 -20.11 21.69
CA VAL A 41 9.01 -19.96 21.35
C VAL A 41 8.80 -20.03 19.84
N GLN A 42 7.75 -20.73 19.43
CA GLN A 42 7.34 -20.82 18.03
C GLN A 42 6.97 -19.44 17.49
N VAL A 43 7.57 -19.07 16.37
CA VAL A 43 7.28 -17.80 15.73
C VAL A 43 6.08 -17.93 14.80
N LYS A 44 5.11 -17.04 14.95
CA LYS A 44 4.00 -16.89 14.02
C LYS A 44 4.40 -15.94 12.89
N ASP A 45 4.35 -16.44 11.66
CA ASP A 45 4.44 -15.60 10.45
C ASP A 45 3.05 -15.43 9.83
N GLY A 46 2.45 -14.26 10.00
CA GLY A 46 1.14 -13.92 9.41
C GLY A 46 1.01 -12.44 9.11
N HIS A 47 0.35 -12.06 8.02
CA HIS A 47 0.23 -10.65 7.60
C HIS A 47 -0.63 -9.82 8.57
N VAL A 48 -1.56 -10.47 9.27
CA VAL A 48 -2.38 -9.89 10.34
C VAL A 48 -2.38 -10.89 11.49
N ILE A 49 -1.97 -10.48 12.68
CA ILE A 49 -1.86 -11.39 13.82
C ILE A 49 -2.60 -10.81 15.03
N LYS A 50 -3.51 -11.58 15.63
CA LYS A 50 -4.27 -11.16 16.81
C LYS A 50 -3.36 -11.15 18.06
N VAL A 51 -3.53 -10.14 18.90
CA VAL A 51 -2.80 -10.02 20.18
C VAL A 51 -3.62 -10.63 21.31
N SER A 52 -3.26 -11.84 21.73
CA SER A 52 -3.87 -12.53 22.88
C SER A 52 -5.41 -12.41 22.90
N HIS A 53 -5.97 -12.00 24.04
CA HIS A 53 -7.40 -11.76 24.26
C HIS A 53 -7.88 -10.36 23.85
N LEU A 54 -6.97 -9.46 23.45
CA LEU A 54 -7.30 -8.07 23.11
C LEU A 54 -7.99 -7.96 21.75
N ASN A 55 -8.73 -6.86 21.57
CA ASN A 55 -9.24 -6.43 20.27
C ASN A 55 -8.17 -5.65 19.49
N THR A 56 -6.99 -6.26 19.37
CA THR A 56 -5.82 -5.68 18.70
C THR A 56 -5.20 -6.67 17.72
N TYR A 57 -4.79 -6.17 16.56
CA TYR A 57 -4.18 -6.94 15.48
C TYR A 57 -2.89 -6.28 15.01
N VAL A 58 -1.77 -6.99 15.08
CA VAL A 58 -0.45 -6.54 14.60
C VAL A 58 -0.34 -6.79 13.10
N ILE A 59 0.21 -5.80 12.40
CA ILE A 59 0.45 -5.85 10.95
C ILE A 59 1.95 -6.07 10.67
N GLY A 60 2.80 -5.33 11.36
CA GLY A 60 4.25 -5.47 11.23
C GLY A 60 5.02 -4.62 12.24
N SER A 61 6.19 -5.12 12.66
CA SER A 61 7.11 -4.45 13.58
C SER A 61 8.41 -4.08 12.87
N TYR A 62 8.89 -2.87 13.14
CA TYR A 62 10.01 -2.24 12.43
C TYR A 62 10.97 -1.56 13.40
N MET A 63 12.27 -1.60 13.11
CA MET A 63 13.27 -0.87 13.86
C MET A 63 13.24 0.60 13.42
N GLU A 64 12.71 1.46 14.27
CA GLU A 64 12.72 2.89 14.07
C GLU A 64 13.95 3.50 14.75
N HIS A 65 14.68 4.32 14.02
CA HIS A 65 15.92 4.94 14.49
C HIS A 65 16.17 6.31 13.84
N ARG A 66 15.19 6.83 13.10
CA ARG A 66 15.33 8.10 12.35
C ARG A 66 15.19 9.33 13.24
N LEU A 67 14.63 9.19 14.44
CA LEU A 67 14.43 10.26 15.42
C LEU A 67 15.51 10.28 16.52
N GLY A 68 16.67 9.67 16.26
CA GLY A 68 17.81 9.65 17.19
C GLY A 68 17.77 8.51 18.21
N GLU A 69 16.58 8.17 18.75
CA GLU A 69 16.42 7.03 19.65
C GLU A 69 15.99 5.76 18.90
N LYS A 70 16.62 4.63 19.23
CA LYS A 70 16.23 3.32 18.70
C LYS A 70 14.98 2.84 19.43
N GLN A 71 13.95 2.52 18.67
CA GLN A 71 12.71 1.98 19.20
C GLN A 71 12.15 0.93 18.25
N ILE A 72 11.45 -0.04 18.82
CA ILE A 72 10.53 -0.85 18.02
C ILE A 72 9.31 0.01 17.73
N LYS A 73 8.92 0.05 16.46
CA LYS A 73 7.66 0.63 16.00
C LYS A 73 6.81 -0.43 15.34
N THR A 74 5.67 -0.74 15.94
CA THR A 74 4.72 -1.74 15.44
C THR A 74 3.48 -1.04 14.92
N ILE A 75 3.09 -1.38 13.69
CA ILE A 75 1.84 -0.96 13.08
C ILE A 75 0.77 -1.97 13.48
N ALA A 76 -0.32 -1.49 14.05
CA ALA A 76 -1.42 -2.30 14.54
C ALA A 76 -2.77 -1.71 14.18
N ILE A 77 -3.82 -2.51 14.36
CA ILE A 77 -5.22 -2.11 14.30
C ILE A 77 -5.81 -2.36 15.69
N VAL A 78 -6.35 -1.33 16.33
CA VAL A 78 -6.84 -1.39 17.71
C VAL A 78 -8.29 -0.93 17.79
N LEU A 79 -9.07 -1.54 18.69
CA LEU A 79 -10.40 -1.05 19.04
C LEU A 79 -10.26 0.22 19.90
N ARG A 80 -10.77 1.35 19.40
CA ARG A 80 -10.54 2.67 20.01
C ARG A 80 -11.14 2.83 21.41
N SER A 81 -12.18 2.06 21.73
CA SER A 81 -12.85 2.09 23.04
C SER A 81 -12.22 1.16 24.07
N GLU A 82 -11.31 0.26 23.66
CA GLU A 82 -10.63 -0.68 24.56
C GLU A 82 -9.39 -0.01 25.16
N GLN A 83 -9.31 0.05 26.49
CA GLN A 83 -8.10 0.53 27.19
C GLN A 83 -7.06 -0.58 27.27
N ALA A 84 -6.46 -0.90 26.13
CA ALA A 84 -5.43 -1.92 26.01
C ALA A 84 -4.07 -1.42 26.52
N THR A 85 -3.37 -2.27 27.26
CA THR A 85 -1.97 -2.05 27.68
C THR A 85 -1.09 -3.12 27.07
N PHE A 86 0.09 -2.73 26.60
CA PHE A 86 0.95 -3.60 25.79
C PHE A 86 2.36 -3.71 26.38
N SER A 87 3.02 -4.82 26.05
CA SER A 87 4.46 -5.01 26.26
C SER A 87 5.09 -5.56 24.98
N CYS A 88 6.29 -5.09 24.65
CA CYS A 88 7.12 -5.76 23.66
C CYS A 88 7.84 -6.92 24.30
N VAL A 89 7.82 -8.07 23.64
CA VAL A 89 8.68 -9.20 23.95
C VAL A 89 9.61 -9.41 22.76
N MET A 90 10.91 -9.40 22.99
CA MET A 90 11.89 -9.48 21.93
C MET A 90 12.96 -10.53 22.22
N CYS A 91 13.43 -11.17 21.16
CA CYS A 91 14.52 -12.13 21.23
C CYS A 91 15.85 -11.45 20.85
N CYS A 92 16.71 -11.25 21.83
CA CYS A 92 18.03 -10.62 21.69
C CYS A 92 19.10 -11.65 22.09
N ASP A 93 19.93 -12.08 21.14
CA ASP A 93 21.02 -13.04 21.38
C ASP A 93 20.58 -14.31 22.13
N GLY A 94 19.41 -14.84 21.76
CA GLY A 94 18.82 -16.04 22.40
C GLY A 94 18.16 -15.77 23.76
N THR A 95 18.19 -14.54 24.25
CA THR A 95 17.55 -14.12 25.51
C THR A 95 16.27 -13.33 25.25
N THR A 96 15.22 -13.67 26.01
CA THR A 96 13.95 -12.94 25.97
C THR A 96 14.05 -11.67 26.80
N VAL A 97 13.78 -10.52 26.18
CA VAL A 97 13.69 -9.22 26.85
C VAL A 97 12.26 -8.70 26.73
N ARG A 98 11.72 -8.20 27.85
CA ARG A 98 10.41 -7.54 27.89
C ARG A 98 10.56 -6.06 28.19
N LEU A 99 9.84 -5.24 27.45
CA LEU A 99 9.78 -3.79 27.65
C LEU A 99 8.32 -3.32 27.67
N PRO A 100 8.00 -2.30 28.49
CA PRO A 100 6.71 -1.65 28.40
C PRO A 100 6.54 -1.01 27.01
N ALA A 101 5.30 -1.02 26.51
CA ALA A 101 4.96 -0.43 25.23
C ALA A 101 3.97 0.72 25.43
N GLU A 102 4.18 1.78 24.67
CA GLU A 102 3.22 2.88 24.52
C GLU A 102 2.48 2.72 23.21
N HIS A 103 1.24 3.22 23.11
CA HIS A 103 0.52 3.19 21.86
C HIS A 103 -0.17 4.52 21.55
N SER A 104 -0.29 4.81 20.26
CA SER A 104 -0.93 6.00 19.73
C SER A 104 -1.82 5.60 18.56
N ILE A 105 -3.12 5.86 18.69
CA ILE A 105 -4.08 5.69 17.60
C ILE A 105 -3.93 6.87 16.62
N HIS A 106 -3.90 6.57 15.33
CA HIS A 106 -3.85 7.56 14.27
C HIS A 106 -5.21 8.28 14.19
N SER A 107 -5.19 9.58 13.94
CA SER A 107 -6.40 10.42 13.96
C SER A 107 -7.33 10.21 12.75
N ASP A 108 -6.83 9.61 11.67
CA ASP A 108 -7.55 9.38 10.42
C ASP A 108 -8.38 8.09 10.43
N HIS A 109 -9.01 7.78 11.56
CA HIS A 109 -9.88 6.61 11.68
C HIS A 109 -11.31 6.89 11.17
N PHE A 110 -11.64 8.10 10.70
CA PHE A 110 -12.94 8.48 10.09
C PHE A 110 -14.18 8.05 10.90
N ASN A 111 -14.10 8.18 12.23
CA ASN A 111 -15.11 7.73 13.19
C ASN A 111 -15.43 6.22 13.22
N PHE A 112 -14.69 5.37 12.51
CA PHE A 112 -14.82 3.91 12.63
C PHE A 112 -14.34 3.40 13.99
N GLU A 113 -14.90 2.28 14.45
CA GLU A 113 -14.61 1.71 15.79
C GLU A 113 -13.14 1.32 15.97
N TYR A 114 -12.55 0.71 14.94
CA TYR A 114 -11.13 0.38 14.90
C TYR A 114 -10.34 1.46 14.18
N GLY A 115 -9.16 1.77 14.70
CA GLY A 115 -8.21 2.69 14.08
C GLY A 115 -6.84 2.02 13.87
N THR A 116 -6.09 2.53 12.90
CA THR A 116 -4.65 2.27 12.81
C THR A 116 -3.99 2.82 14.06
N ALA A 117 -3.05 2.08 14.63
CA ALA A 117 -2.25 2.54 15.75
C ALA A 117 -0.77 2.21 15.54
N THR A 118 0.05 2.99 16.22
CA THR A 118 1.46 2.74 16.39
C THR A 118 1.68 2.28 17.83
N ILE A 119 2.30 1.11 18.03
CA ILE A 119 2.75 0.61 19.33
C ILE A 119 4.28 0.70 19.36
N THR A 120 4.85 1.40 20.34
CA THR A 120 6.28 1.71 20.42
C THR A 120 6.91 1.20 21.70
N CYS A 121 8.13 0.67 21.58
CA CYS A 121 8.94 0.23 22.71
C CYS A 121 10.35 0.80 22.60
N GLN A 122 10.74 1.59 23.60
CA GLN A 122 12.04 2.28 23.62
C GLN A 122 13.18 1.32 23.96
N ILE A 123 14.16 1.21 23.07
CA ILE A 123 15.35 0.38 23.30
C ILE A 123 16.41 1.24 24.00
N LYS A 124 16.44 1.17 25.33
CA LYS A 124 17.35 1.99 26.15
C LYS A 124 18.82 1.57 26.09
N SER A 125 19.13 0.38 25.59
CA SER A 125 20.50 -0.15 25.54
C SER A 125 20.94 -0.41 24.10
N THR A 126 22.07 0.16 23.71
CA THR A 126 22.69 -0.04 22.39
C THR A 126 23.16 -1.48 22.15
N ARG A 127 23.27 -2.30 23.21
CA ARG A 127 23.66 -3.71 23.12
C ARG A 127 22.50 -4.65 22.73
N LEU A 128 21.26 -4.17 22.80
CA LEU A 128 20.10 -4.98 22.43
C LEU A 128 19.95 -4.98 20.92
N THR A 129 20.11 -6.16 20.31
CA THR A 129 19.94 -6.37 18.88
C THR A 129 18.77 -7.35 18.67
N PRO A 130 17.52 -6.86 18.69
CA PRO A 130 16.37 -7.74 18.57
C PRO A 130 16.35 -8.39 17.17
N THR A 131 16.17 -9.70 17.15
CA THR A 131 16.01 -10.49 15.92
C THR A 131 14.54 -10.70 15.59
N HIS A 132 13.73 -10.81 16.64
CA HIS A 132 12.29 -11.02 16.60
C HIS A 132 11.66 -10.17 17.67
N VAL A 133 10.45 -9.69 17.40
CA VAL A 133 9.64 -8.96 18.36
C VAL A 133 8.29 -9.66 18.50
N ALA A 134 7.48 -9.20 19.44
CA ALA A 134 6.12 -9.61 19.67
C ALA A 134 5.44 -8.52 20.48
N ILE A 135 4.16 -8.31 20.23
CA ILE A 135 3.32 -7.47 21.08
C ILE A 135 2.38 -8.39 21.85
N THR A 136 2.37 -8.23 23.17
CA THR A 136 1.46 -8.93 24.08
C THR A 136 0.69 -7.93 24.94
N ALA A 137 -0.43 -8.36 25.51
CA ALA A 137 -1.07 -7.64 26.61
C ALA A 137 -0.11 -7.56 27.81
N SER A 138 -0.11 -6.42 28.50
CA SER A 138 0.67 -6.26 29.74
C SER A 138 0.20 -7.21 30.83
N GLY A 139 1.12 -7.69 31.67
CA GLY A 139 0.82 -8.62 32.76
C GLY A 139 0.73 -10.10 32.36
N VAL A 140 0.84 -10.43 31.08
CA VAL A 140 0.91 -11.82 30.61
C VAL A 140 2.34 -12.36 30.78
N SER A 141 2.51 -13.31 31.69
CA SER A 141 3.81 -13.92 32.06
C SER A 141 4.30 -14.96 31.04
N GLU A 142 3.39 -15.71 30.41
CA GLU A 142 3.71 -16.78 29.45
C GLU A 142 3.47 -16.33 28.00
N ILE A 143 4.47 -16.49 27.14
CA ILE A 143 4.38 -16.21 25.70
C ILE A 143 3.74 -17.44 25.04
N HIS A 144 2.46 -17.73 25.32
CA HIS A 144 1.77 -18.85 24.68
C HIS A 144 1.53 -18.54 23.20
N GLY A 145 2.48 -18.95 22.36
CA GLY A 145 2.39 -18.85 20.90
C GLY A 145 2.40 -17.41 20.36
N ASP A 146 2.91 -16.43 21.09
CA ASP A 146 2.81 -15.01 20.73
C ASP A 146 4.11 -14.39 20.18
N VAL A 147 5.14 -15.15 19.78
CA VAL A 147 6.29 -14.54 19.09
C VAL A 147 5.89 -14.11 17.68
N GLN A 148 6.01 -12.81 17.36
CA GLN A 148 5.42 -12.22 16.15
C GLN A 148 6.36 -11.26 15.41
N THR A 149 6.76 -11.70 14.21
CA THR A 149 7.54 -11.03 13.17
C THR A 149 9.06 -11.13 13.32
N ALA A 150 9.67 -11.88 12.40
CA ALA A 150 11.00 -11.58 11.90
C ALA A 150 10.93 -10.28 11.07
N TRP A 151 12.02 -9.51 11.03
CA TRP A 151 12.11 -8.28 10.24
C TRP A 151 11.62 -8.50 8.80
N ARG A 152 10.55 -7.80 8.40
CA ARG A 152 9.92 -7.99 7.08
C ARG A 152 10.57 -7.12 6.01
N SER A 153 11.17 -7.76 5.00
CA SER A 153 11.91 -7.09 3.92
C SER A 153 11.52 -7.56 2.51
N LYS A 154 10.22 -7.55 2.17
CA LYS A 154 9.75 -7.95 0.82
C LYS A 154 8.78 -6.96 0.19
N VAL A 155 8.57 -7.03 -1.13
CA VAL A 155 7.92 -5.99 -1.94
C VAL A 155 6.61 -6.44 -2.59
N GLY A 156 5.43 -6.15 -2.04
CA GLY A 156 4.16 -6.45 -2.72
C GLY A 156 2.94 -5.54 -2.52
N ASP A 157 1.97 -5.78 -3.40
CA ASP A 157 0.61 -5.23 -3.42
C ASP A 157 -0.29 -5.99 -2.45
N LEU A 158 -1.07 -5.27 -1.65
CA LEU A 158 -1.95 -5.88 -0.66
C LEU A 158 -3.27 -6.29 -1.28
N LYS A 159 -3.65 -7.56 -1.11
CA LYS A 159 -4.82 -8.15 -1.76
C LYS A 159 -5.78 -8.80 -0.77
N THR A 160 -7.05 -8.44 -0.86
CA THR A 160 -8.14 -9.10 -0.11
C THR A 160 -8.86 -10.15 -0.96
N ASN A 161 -9.33 -9.77 -2.15
CA ASN A 161 -9.98 -10.63 -3.13
C ASN A 161 -10.01 -9.91 -4.50
N CYS A 162 -10.23 -10.63 -5.60
CA CYS A 162 -10.55 -10.02 -6.89
C CYS A 162 -11.31 -11.01 -7.77
N ASP A 163 -11.90 -10.54 -8.87
CA ASP A 163 -12.49 -11.45 -9.86
C ASP A 163 -11.43 -12.31 -10.58
N SER A 164 -11.88 -13.34 -11.28
CA SER A 164 -11.01 -14.32 -11.94
C SER A 164 -10.14 -13.73 -13.06
N ASN A 165 -10.63 -12.72 -13.78
CA ASN A 165 -9.86 -12.07 -14.84
C ASN A 165 -8.76 -11.19 -14.23
N THR A 166 -9.09 -10.42 -13.20
CA THR A 166 -8.10 -9.66 -12.42
C THR A 166 -7.05 -10.59 -11.79
N GLN A 167 -7.46 -11.75 -11.27
CA GLN A 167 -6.54 -12.74 -10.72
C GLN A 167 -5.52 -13.21 -11.76
N LYS A 168 -5.95 -13.57 -12.97
CA LYS A 168 -5.04 -14.02 -14.05
C LYS A 168 -3.99 -12.97 -14.40
N VAL A 169 -4.38 -11.70 -14.46
CA VAL A 169 -3.44 -10.59 -14.75
C VAL A 169 -2.44 -10.41 -13.61
N LEU A 170 -2.90 -10.51 -12.36
CA LEU A 170 -2.02 -10.47 -11.19
C LEU A 170 -1.05 -11.65 -11.16
N ASP A 171 -1.51 -12.86 -11.47
CA ASP A 171 -0.68 -14.07 -11.55
C ASP A 171 0.40 -13.92 -12.64
N TYR A 172 0.05 -13.31 -13.77
CA TYR A 172 1.03 -12.99 -14.82
C TYR A 172 2.13 -12.06 -14.29
N TYR A 173 1.78 -10.97 -13.60
CA TYR A 173 2.78 -10.04 -13.07
C TYR A 173 3.59 -10.63 -11.91
N GLU A 174 2.97 -11.47 -11.08
CA GLU A 174 3.65 -12.17 -9.99
C GLU A 174 4.65 -13.20 -10.52
N LYS A 175 4.24 -14.03 -11.49
CA LYS A 175 5.11 -15.00 -12.15
C LYS A 175 6.31 -14.34 -12.84
N ASN A 176 6.12 -13.16 -13.41
CA ASN A 176 7.19 -12.38 -14.03
C ASN A 176 8.07 -11.62 -13.01
N GLY A 177 7.75 -11.71 -11.71
CA GLY A 177 8.46 -11.02 -10.63
C GLY A 177 8.34 -9.50 -10.70
N PHE A 178 7.30 -8.99 -11.36
CA PHE A 178 7.01 -7.56 -11.47
C PHE A 178 6.23 -7.05 -10.25
N VAL A 179 5.31 -7.87 -9.73
CA VAL A 179 4.50 -7.63 -8.53
C VAL A 179 4.74 -8.79 -7.57
N GLU A 180 4.68 -8.56 -6.26
CA GLU A 180 4.45 -9.62 -5.26
C GLU A 180 3.07 -9.34 -4.69
N ILE A 181 2.28 -10.37 -4.41
CA ILE A 181 0.97 -10.17 -3.82
C ILE A 181 1.07 -10.52 -2.33
N ILE A 182 0.76 -9.57 -1.46
CA ILE A 182 0.72 -9.77 -0.01
C ILE A 182 -0.74 -10.05 0.39
N PRO A 183 -1.06 -11.24 0.92
CA PRO A 183 -2.39 -11.55 1.43
C PRO A 183 -2.81 -10.60 2.55
N TRP A 184 -3.92 -9.89 2.35
CA TRP A 184 -4.52 -9.01 3.35
C TRP A 184 -5.73 -9.70 3.98
N THR A 185 -5.49 -10.44 5.07
CA THR A 185 -6.49 -11.32 5.70
C THR A 185 -7.34 -10.64 6.77
N ILE A 186 -7.37 -9.31 6.83
CA ILE A 186 -8.06 -8.57 7.89
C ILE A 186 -9.56 -8.89 7.98
N THR A 187 -10.19 -9.23 6.85
CA THR A 187 -11.61 -9.58 6.75
C THR A 187 -11.97 -10.85 7.50
N LYS A 188 -10.99 -11.71 7.81
CA LYS A 188 -11.17 -12.89 8.69
C LYS A 188 -11.32 -12.51 10.16
N HIS A 189 -10.96 -11.29 10.53
CA HIS A 189 -10.84 -10.84 11.91
C HIS A 189 -11.78 -9.68 12.24
N ILE A 190 -11.97 -8.75 11.31
CA ILE A 190 -12.79 -7.55 11.48
C ILE A 190 -13.75 -7.43 10.31
N ASN A 191 -15.01 -7.12 10.60
CA ASN A 191 -15.96 -6.70 9.58
C ASN A 191 -15.55 -5.30 9.05
N VAL A 192 -14.81 -5.25 7.95
CA VAL A 192 -14.31 -4.00 7.36
C VAL A 192 -15.39 -3.31 6.53
N SER A 193 -15.35 -1.98 6.48
CA SER A 193 -16.18 -1.24 5.55
C SER A 193 -15.67 -1.39 4.12
N ARG A 194 -16.61 -1.48 3.17
CA ARG A 194 -16.32 -1.51 1.72
C ARG A 194 -16.31 -0.12 1.09
N GLY A 195 -16.47 0.93 1.90
CA GLY A 195 -16.48 2.31 1.44
C GLY A 195 -15.84 3.24 2.48
N TRP A 196 -15.73 4.51 2.11
CA TRP A 196 -15.14 5.53 2.98
C TRP A 196 -16.17 6.16 3.93
N GLU A 197 -17.44 6.27 3.51
CA GLU A 197 -18.53 6.79 4.34
C GLU A 197 -19.13 5.69 5.22
N ILE A 198 -18.98 5.82 6.55
CA ILE A 198 -19.55 4.87 7.52
C ILE A 198 -21.07 4.70 7.37
N ASN A 199 -21.79 5.78 7.04
CA ASN A 199 -23.25 5.77 6.90
C ASN A 199 -23.74 5.07 5.63
N LYS A 200 -22.93 5.05 4.56
CA LYS A 200 -23.28 4.40 3.28
C LYS A 200 -22.69 3.00 3.14
N SER A 201 -21.60 2.74 3.84
CA SER A 201 -20.90 1.47 3.84
C SER A 201 -20.50 1.16 5.28
N PRO A 202 -21.40 0.54 6.06
CA PRO A 202 -21.12 0.22 7.45
C PRO A 202 -19.98 -0.79 7.55
N GLY A 203 -19.33 -0.80 8.70
CA GLY A 203 -18.19 -1.64 9.02
C GLY A 203 -17.48 -1.09 10.25
N ARG A 204 -16.55 -1.85 10.80
CA ARG A 204 -15.83 -1.52 12.04
C ARG A 204 -14.45 -0.93 11.78
N LEU A 205 -13.87 -1.16 10.60
CA LEU A 205 -12.59 -0.62 10.15
C LEU A 205 -12.77 0.11 8.82
N HIS A 206 -12.17 1.29 8.70
CA HIS A 206 -12.29 2.14 7.52
C HIS A 206 -11.77 1.46 6.25
N TYR A 207 -12.58 1.49 5.19
CA TYR A 207 -12.30 1.15 3.80
C TYR A 207 -11.23 0.06 3.61
N PHE A 208 -11.63 -1.20 3.83
CA PHE A 208 -10.81 -2.41 3.74
C PHE A 208 -9.54 -2.45 4.61
N GLY A 209 -9.35 -1.50 5.52
CA GLY A 209 -8.11 -1.36 6.27
C GLY A 209 -6.96 -0.82 5.43
N GLN A 210 -7.22 0.12 4.52
CA GLN A 210 -6.16 0.71 3.68
C GLN A 210 -5.11 1.49 4.49
N ILE A 211 -5.46 2.18 5.57
CA ILE A 211 -4.49 3.00 6.34
C ILE A 211 -3.38 2.17 7.01
N PRO A 212 -3.69 1.06 7.72
CA PRO A 212 -2.62 0.20 8.25
C PRO A 212 -1.80 -0.43 7.12
N ALA A 213 -2.41 -0.76 5.98
CA ALA A 213 -1.74 -1.24 4.77
C ALA A 213 -0.75 -0.21 4.18
N LEU A 214 -1.16 1.07 4.05
CA LEU A 214 -0.31 2.18 3.60
C LEU A 214 0.92 2.35 4.49
N ASN A 215 0.71 2.33 5.81
CA ASN A 215 1.78 2.48 6.77
C ASN A 215 2.73 1.26 6.72
N ASP A 216 2.20 0.04 6.61
CA ASP A 216 3.03 -1.17 6.47
C ASP A 216 3.93 -1.10 5.23
N CYS A 217 3.36 -0.71 4.08
CA CYS A 217 4.10 -0.48 2.84
C CYS A 217 5.26 0.50 3.05
N VAL A 218 5.00 1.69 3.58
CA VAL A 218 6.04 2.71 3.80
C VAL A 218 7.20 2.17 4.64
N TYR A 219 6.91 1.51 5.77
CA TYR A 219 7.95 1.00 6.67
C TYR A 219 8.70 -0.19 6.08
N ARG A 220 8.00 -1.10 5.42
CA ARG A 220 8.56 -2.24 4.69
C ARG A 220 9.57 -1.81 3.62
N TYR A 221 9.34 -0.66 2.97
CA TYR A 221 10.23 -0.14 1.91
C TYR A 221 11.20 0.95 2.31
N MET A 222 11.18 1.36 3.58
CA MET A 222 11.99 2.47 4.07
C MET A 222 13.46 2.39 3.66
N TYR A 223 14.04 1.19 3.65
CA TYR A 223 15.43 0.95 3.27
C TYR A 223 15.62 0.12 1.99
N GLN A 224 14.54 -0.24 1.31
CA GLN A 224 14.59 -0.99 0.05
C GLN A 224 14.38 -0.09 -1.18
N SER A 225 13.68 1.03 -1.01
CA SER A 225 13.31 1.92 -2.10
C SER A 225 13.79 3.34 -1.84
N ARG A 226 14.13 4.07 -2.91
CA ARG A 226 14.37 5.51 -2.82
C ARG A 226 13.07 6.30 -2.70
N TYR A 227 12.05 5.90 -3.45
CA TYR A 227 10.71 6.48 -3.43
C TYR A 227 9.63 5.38 -3.43
N VAL A 228 8.46 5.72 -2.88
CA VAL A 228 7.26 4.87 -2.87
C VAL A 228 6.07 5.72 -3.33
N ALA A 229 5.26 5.20 -4.24
CA ALA A 229 4.02 5.84 -4.66
C ALA A 229 2.85 5.24 -3.86
N LEU A 230 2.08 6.09 -3.18
CA LEU A 230 0.87 5.68 -2.48
C LEU A 230 -0.31 6.17 -3.33
N HIS A 231 -0.87 5.29 -4.15
CA HIS A 231 -1.96 5.58 -5.08
C HIS A 231 -2.92 4.40 -5.18
N ASP A 232 -4.17 4.65 -5.54
CA ASP A 232 -5.14 3.58 -5.78
C ASP A 232 -5.02 3.08 -7.23
N MET A 233 -5.53 1.88 -7.51
CA MET A 233 -5.45 1.32 -8.87
C MET A 233 -6.26 2.09 -9.92
N ASP A 234 -7.29 2.81 -9.49
CA ASP A 234 -8.09 3.72 -10.32
C ASP A 234 -7.46 5.11 -10.44
N GLU A 235 -6.24 5.30 -9.94
CA GLU A 235 -5.51 6.56 -9.98
C GLU A 235 -4.17 6.44 -10.72
N LEU A 236 -3.98 7.30 -11.72
CA LEU A 236 -2.80 7.29 -12.58
C LEU A 236 -2.09 8.65 -12.54
N ILE A 237 -0.81 8.66 -12.18
CA ILE A 237 0.02 9.87 -12.20
C ILE A 237 0.80 9.89 -13.52
N LEU A 238 0.52 10.87 -14.39
CA LEU A 238 1.18 11.04 -15.69
C LEU A 238 1.96 12.36 -15.76
N PRO A 239 3.23 12.35 -16.21
CA PRO A 239 3.96 13.57 -16.49
C PRO A 239 3.40 14.28 -17.74
N ILE A 240 3.49 15.61 -17.73
CA ILE A 240 2.96 16.49 -18.81
C ILE A 240 4.05 16.96 -19.73
N LYS A 241 5.14 17.46 -19.16
CA LYS A 241 6.21 18.15 -19.91
C LYS A 241 7.25 17.20 -20.52
N VAL A 242 7.14 15.89 -20.38
CA VAL A 242 8.11 14.97 -20.97
C VAL A 242 7.40 13.74 -21.50
N LYS A 243 7.49 13.52 -22.82
CA LYS A 243 7.18 12.26 -23.51
C LYS A 243 8.37 11.75 -24.35
N THR A 244 9.52 12.39 -24.16
CA THR A 244 10.52 12.77 -25.18
C THR A 244 9.97 13.76 -26.21
N TRP A 245 10.82 14.72 -26.60
CA TRP A 245 10.43 16.00 -27.20
C TRP A 245 10.63 16.07 -28.73
N THR A 246 11.14 15.02 -29.39
CA THR A 246 11.61 15.11 -30.79
C THR A 246 10.64 14.54 -31.82
N GLU A 247 9.57 13.86 -31.39
CA GLU A 247 8.65 13.11 -32.28
C GLU A 247 7.24 13.73 -32.39
N LEU A 248 6.96 14.81 -31.65
CA LEU A 248 5.61 15.32 -31.41
C LEU A 248 4.91 15.93 -32.65
N LEU A 249 5.63 16.27 -33.72
CA LEU A 249 5.09 17.16 -34.77
C LEU A 249 4.70 16.51 -36.12
N PRO A 250 5.10 15.28 -36.51
CA PRO A 250 4.58 14.65 -37.74
C PRO A 250 3.52 13.54 -37.56
N GLN A 251 3.06 13.18 -36.35
CA GLN A 251 2.15 12.03 -36.14
C GLN A 251 0.69 12.39 -35.81
N LEU A 252 0.30 13.65 -35.97
CA LEU A 252 -1.09 14.12 -35.75
C LEU A 252 -2.05 13.80 -36.92
N GLU A 253 -1.63 13.00 -37.90
CA GLU A 253 -2.44 12.68 -39.09
C GLU A 253 -2.98 11.24 -39.15
N ASP A 254 -2.97 10.45 -38.07
CA ASP A 254 -3.63 9.13 -38.06
C ASP A 254 -4.49 8.84 -36.80
N MET A 255 -4.94 9.91 -36.11
CA MET A 255 -5.89 9.79 -34.99
C MET A 255 -7.34 9.70 -35.50
N LEU A 256 -7.67 8.60 -36.17
CA LEU A 256 -9.05 8.15 -36.37
C LEU A 256 -9.14 6.64 -36.13
N ASN A 257 -10.02 6.26 -35.18
CA ASN A 257 -10.45 4.90 -34.84
C ASN A 257 -9.44 3.98 -34.13
N TYR A 258 -9.06 4.30 -32.90
CA TYR A 258 -8.81 3.26 -31.89
C TYR A 258 -10.15 2.67 -31.38
N GLU A 259 -10.98 2.11 -32.27
CA GLU A 259 -11.98 1.13 -31.82
C GLU A 259 -11.24 -0.15 -31.46
N GLN A 260 -10.87 -0.30 -30.19
CA GLN A 260 -10.31 -1.54 -29.67
C GLN A 260 -11.38 -2.62 -29.54
N ASP A 261 -11.82 -3.17 -30.68
CA ASP A 261 -12.66 -4.37 -30.76
C ASP A 261 -12.10 -5.51 -29.90
N LYS A 262 -10.76 -5.63 -29.90
CA LYS A 262 -10.03 -6.66 -29.15
C LYS A 262 -10.30 -6.63 -27.64
N TRP A 263 -10.64 -5.49 -27.05
CA TRP A 263 -10.90 -5.37 -25.62
C TRP A 263 -12.39 -5.31 -25.27
N LYS A 264 -13.30 -5.27 -26.28
CA LYS A 264 -14.75 -5.08 -26.06
C LYS A 264 -15.36 -6.15 -25.13
N ASN A 265 -14.84 -7.37 -25.16
CA ASN A 265 -15.33 -8.50 -24.36
C ASN A 265 -14.58 -8.69 -23.02
N ILE A 266 -13.63 -7.82 -22.70
CA ILE A 266 -12.89 -7.89 -21.44
C ILE A 266 -13.61 -7.11 -20.36
N GLN A 267 -13.86 -7.75 -19.22
CA GLN A 267 -14.42 -7.11 -18.05
C GLN A 267 -13.51 -5.96 -17.58
N GLY A 268 -14.00 -4.73 -17.68
CA GLY A 268 -13.27 -3.54 -17.25
C GLY A 268 -13.73 -2.27 -17.95
N VAL A 269 -12.95 -1.20 -17.77
CA VAL A 269 -13.15 0.09 -18.44
C VAL A 269 -11.90 0.39 -19.27
N ASN A 270 -12.08 0.69 -20.56
CA ASN A 270 -11.02 1.22 -21.40
C ASN A 270 -10.88 2.71 -21.13
N ILE A 271 -9.83 3.08 -20.38
CA ILE A 271 -9.61 4.47 -19.97
C ILE A 271 -9.27 5.38 -21.15
N LEU A 272 -8.79 4.84 -22.28
CA LEU A 272 -8.49 5.60 -23.50
C LEU A 272 -9.75 6.19 -24.15
N ASN A 273 -10.94 5.67 -23.84
CA ASN A 273 -12.19 6.19 -24.38
C ASN A 273 -12.66 7.49 -23.68
N TYR A 274 -12.00 7.89 -22.59
CA TYR A 274 -12.42 9.02 -21.75
C TYR A 274 -11.46 10.20 -21.90
N ILE A 275 -11.75 11.06 -22.89
CA ILE A 275 -10.97 12.28 -23.19
C ILE A 275 -11.56 13.57 -22.61
N ASN A 276 -12.54 13.44 -21.72
CA ASN A 276 -13.18 14.57 -21.06
C ASN A 276 -13.06 14.38 -19.55
N ARG A 277 -12.61 15.42 -18.86
CA ARG A 277 -12.53 15.44 -17.39
C ARG A 277 -13.44 16.51 -16.79
N VAL A 278 -13.87 16.23 -15.57
CA VAL A 278 -14.57 17.22 -14.75
C VAL A 278 -13.55 18.30 -14.33
N PRO A 279 -13.87 19.60 -14.44
CA PRO A 279 -12.98 20.66 -13.97
C PRO A 279 -12.81 20.57 -12.44
N ASN A 280 -11.60 20.85 -11.95
CA ASN A 280 -11.37 20.95 -10.51
C ASN A 280 -12.14 22.16 -9.97
N PRO A 281 -13.09 21.99 -9.05
CA PRO A 281 -13.82 23.11 -8.51
C PRO A 281 -12.87 23.95 -7.64
N PRO A 282 -12.79 25.28 -7.81
CA PRO A 282 -11.79 26.11 -7.14
C PRO A 282 -11.91 26.13 -5.60
N ASN A 283 -13.09 25.80 -5.06
CA ASN A 283 -13.38 25.82 -3.62
C ASN A 283 -13.62 24.43 -3.03
N TYR A 284 -13.29 23.36 -3.75
CA TYR A 284 -13.44 21.99 -3.24
C TYR A 284 -12.08 21.34 -3.07
N PHE A 285 -11.99 20.49 -2.04
CA PHE A 285 -10.86 19.61 -1.88
C PHE A 285 -10.71 18.73 -3.12
N SER A 286 -9.61 18.90 -3.82
CA SER A 286 -9.24 18.01 -4.93
C SER A 286 -8.48 16.83 -4.36
N ASN A 287 -8.92 15.61 -4.70
CA ASN A 287 -8.17 14.42 -4.35
C ASN A 287 -6.76 14.51 -4.91
N PHE A 288 -5.79 14.06 -4.14
CA PHE A 288 -4.40 13.97 -4.56
C PHE A 288 -3.78 12.69 -4.00
N LYS A 289 -2.66 12.33 -4.60
CA LYS A 289 -1.82 11.22 -4.17
C LYS A 289 -0.37 11.64 -4.08
N ILE A 290 0.38 10.87 -3.31
CA ILE A 290 1.72 11.25 -2.88
C ILE A 290 2.74 10.23 -3.36
N ILE A 291 3.88 10.75 -3.80
CA ILE A 291 5.11 10.00 -3.97
C ILE A 291 6.04 10.47 -2.85
N VAL A 292 6.53 9.54 -2.05
CA VAL A 292 7.29 9.86 -0.84
C VAL A 292 8.65 9.20 -0.84
N ASN A 293 9.64 9.86 -0.25
CA ASN A 293 10.79 9.15 0.28
C ASN A 293 10.35 8.49 1.59
N PRO A 294 10.28 7.15 1.68
CA PRO A 294 9.73 6.47 2.85
C PRO A 294 10.53 6.76 4.12
N ARG A 295 11.81 7.13 4.01
CA ARG A 295 12.66 7.55 5.15
C ARG A 295 12.16 8.84 5.80
N LEU A 296 11.37 9.66 5.13
CA LEU A 296 10.82 10.88 5.71
C LEU A 296 9.47 10.67 6.38
N VAL A 297 8.82 9.52 6.21
CA VAL A 297 7.44 9.29 6.63
C VAL A 297 7.35 8.57 7.98
N LEU A 298 6.60 9.15 8.92
CA LEU A 298 6.33 8.54 10.22
C LEU A 298 4.93 7.94 10.32
N LYS A 299 3.91 8.61 9.76
CA LYS A 299 2.51 8.14 9.69
C LYS A 299 1.88 8.60 8.37
N ALA A 300 1.36 7.68 7.57
CA ALA A 300 0.68 7.96 6.30
C ALA A 300 -0.86 7.93 6.46
N THR A 301 -1.55 8.68 5.60
CA THR A 301 -3.02 8.65 5.42
C THR A 301 -3.37 8.50 3.93
N VAL A 302 -4.66 8.35 3.62
CA VAL A 302 -5.18 8.08 2.25
C VAL A 302 -4.73 9.14 1.23
N HIS A 303 -4.71 10.41 1.65
CA HIS A 303 -4.32 11.55 0.83
C HIS A 303 -3.14 12.29 1.47
N GLY A 304 -2.09 11.60 1.93
CA GLY A 304 -0.88 12.29 2.39
C GLY A 304 -0.24 11.71 3.65
N LEU A 305 0.30 12.60 4.48
CA LEU A 305 1.03 12.26 5.69
C LEU A 305 0.38 12.92 6.91
N LEU A 306 0.22 12.13 7.99
CA LEU A 306 -0.12 12.66 9.31
C LEU A 306 1.13 13.16 10.04
N ASP A 307 2.27 12.51 9.81
CA ASP A 307 3.51 12.79 10.54
C ASP A 307 4.76 12.39 9.73
N SER A 308 5.85 13.14 9.93
CA SER A 308 7.11 12.98 9.19
C SER A 308 8.33 13.52 9.96
N VAL A 309 9.50 12.96 9.65
CA VAL A 309 10.75 13.12 10.44
C VAL A 309 11.16 14.59 10.62
N ASN A 310 10.97 15.43 9.61
CA ASN A 310 11.40 16.84 9.58
C ASN A 310 10.21 17.82 9.45
N GLY A 311 9.05 17.51 10.03
CA GLY A 311 7.82 18.28 9.77
C GLY A 311 7.26 17.99 8.38
N LYS A 312 6.56 18.93 7.71
CA LYS A 312 5.82 18.70 6.44
C LYS A 312 6.56 19.18 5.17
N PRO A 313 7.56 18.47 4.61
CA PRO A 313 8.12 18.83 3.32
C PRO A 313 7.27 18.23 2.20
N LEU A 314 5.98 18.57 2.15
CA LEU A 314 5.10 18.20 1.03
C LEU A 314 5.25 19.26 -0.06
N VAL A 315 5.72 18.83 -1.23
CA VAL A 315 5.78 19.68 -2.42
C VAL A 315 4.54 19.41 -3.26
N TRP A 316 3.72 20.44 -3.44
CA TRP A 316 2.60 20.37 -4.37
C TRP A 316 3.11 20.43 -5.80
N VAL A 317 2.83 19.39 -6.57
CA VAL A 317 3.18 19.34 -7.99
C VAL A 317 2.12 20.10 -8.77
N SER A 318 2.54 21.13 -9.49
CA SER A 318 1.64 21.88 -10.37
C SER A 318 1.07 20.97 -11.46
N ASN A 319 -0.20 21.18 -11.81
CA ASN A 319 -0.84 20.59 -13.00
C ASN A 319 -0.17 20.98 -14.32
N SER A 320 0.86 21.84 -14.32
CA SER A 320 1.71 22.04 -15.50
C SER A 320 2.83 20.99 -15.61
N ILE A 321 3.11 20.23 -14.55
CA ILE A 321 4.22 19.26 -14.46
C ILE A 321 3.69 17.84 -14.60
N ALA A 322 2.64 17.49 -13.84
CA ALA A 322 2.02 16.17 -13.86
C ALA A 322 0.53 16.28 -13.52
N HIS A 323 -0.27 15.35 -14.05
CA HIS A 323 -1.67 15.16 -13.69
C HIS A 323 -1.86 13.86 -12.93
N MET A 324 -2.76 13.89 -11.94
CA MET A 324 -3.31 12.68 -11.32
C MET A 324 -4.72 12.49 -11.88
N TYR A 325 -4.91 11.40 -12.63
CA TYR A 325 -6.21 11.02 -13.18
C TYR A 325 -6.88 10.04 -12.22
N HIS A 326 -8.07 10.39 -11.73
CA HIS A 326 -8.90 9.51 -10.92
C HIS A 326 -10.09 9.00 -11.74
N PHE A 327 -10.07 7.73 -12.14
CA PHE A 327 -11.09 7.12 -12.98
C PHE A 327 -12.21 6.51 -12.15
N LYS A 328 -13.26 7.29 -11.89
CA LYS A 328 -14.40 6.87 -11.07
C LYS A 328 -15.71 6.94 -11.83
N HIS A 329 -16.59 5.98 -11.58
CA HIS A 329 -17.99 6.08 -11.99
C HIS A 329 -18.70 7.10 -11.10
N PHE A 330 -18.99 8.29 -11.63
CA PHE A 330 -19.61 9.38 -10.88
C PHE A 330 -20.56 10.18 -11.77
N THR A 331 -21.68 10.62 -11.19
CA THR A 331 -22.65 11.50 -11.85
C THR A 331 -22.36 12.94 -11.46
N TYR A 332 -22.03 13.78 -12.43
CA TYR A 332 -21.85 15.22 -12.22
C TYR A 332 -23.13 15.99 -12.63
N PRO A 333 -23.32 17.22 -12.12
CA PRO A 333 -24.48 18.05 -12.47
C PRO A 333 -24.66 18.19 -14.00
N PRO A 334 -25.91 18.21 -14.52
CA PRO A 334 -26.17 18.25 -15.96
C PRO A 334 -25.49 19.41 -16.72
N ASN A 335 -25.17 20.50 -16.03
CA ASN A 335 -24.58 21.71 -16.61
C ASN A 335 -23.05 21.81 -16.38
N THR A 336 -22.39 20.74 -15.96
CA THR A 336 -20.93 20.74 -15.81
C THR A 336 -20.26 20.88 -17.18
N LYS A 337 -19.52 21.99 -17.36
CA LYS A 337 -18.66 22.19 -18.52
C LYS A 337 -17.43 21.30 -18.40
N LEU A 338 -17.44 20.16 -19.09
CA LEU A 338 -16.30 19.26 -19.15
C LEU A 338 -15.13 19.92 -19.86
N VAL A 339 -13.93 19.56 -19.44
CA VAL A 339 -12.67 19.99 -20.04
C VAL A 339 -12.13 18.83 -20.87
N ARG A 340 -11.86 19.08 -22.15
CA ARG A 340 -11.19 18.10 -23.00
C ARG A 340 -9.75 17.90 -22.52
N ASP A 341 -9.34 16.65 -22.36
CA ASP A 341 -8.02 16.21 -21.91
C ASP A 341 -7.71 14.88 -22.60
N ASP A 342 -7.00 14.95 -23.72
CA ASP A 342 -6.58 13.82 -24.56
C ASP A 342 -5.13 13.38 -24.28
N HIS A 343 -4.49 13.91 -23.23
CA HIS A 343 -3.07 13.64 -22.92
C HIS A 343 -2.74 12.16 -22.68
N LEU A 344 -3.74 11.36 -22.30
CA LEU A 344 -3.61 9.91 -22.17
C LEU A 344 -3.31 9.24 -23.51
N TRP A 345 -3.76 9.81 -24.63
CA TRP A 345 -3.56 9.27 -25.98
C TRP A 345 -2.12 9.32 -26.46
N ASP A 346 -1.30 10.25 -26.02
CA ASP A 346 0.10 10.24 -26.44
C ASP A 346 0.86 9.01 -25.87
N TYR A 347 0.27 8.29 -24.90
CA TYR A 347 0.79 7.01 -24.41
C TYR A 347 0.12 5.80 -25.09
N ALA A 348 -0.83 6.00 -26.01
CA ALA A 348 -1.61 4.91 -26.60
C ALA A 348 -0.73 3.92 -27.37
N ASN A 349 0.25 4.42 -28.13
CA ASN A 349 1.15 3.60 -28.94
C ASN A 349 1.99 2.62 -28.08
N ASP A 350 2.31 2.98 -26.84
CA ASP A 350 2.99 2.10 -25.89
C ASP A 350 2.03 1.26 -25.06
N LEU A 351 0.94 1.88 -24.59
CA LEU A 351 -0.01 1.27 -23.66
C LEU A 351 -0.79 0.14 -24.32
N ILE A 352 -1.24 0.33 -25.56
CA ILE A 352 -2.11 -0.62 -26.24
C ILE A 352 -1.41 -1.96 -26.51
N PRO A 353 -0.19 -1.98 -27.09
CA PRO A 353 0.55 -3.24 -27.26
C PRO A 353 0.89 -3.88 -25.92
N ALA A 354 1.31 -3.09 -24.92
CA ALA A 354 1.67 -3.60 -23.59
C ALA A 354 0.49 -4.28 -22.89
N VAL A 355 -0.68 -3.64 -22.88
CA VAL A 355 -1.90 -4.19 -22.29
C VAL A 355 -2.37 -5.42 -23.07
N SER A 356 -2.39 -5.36 -24.41
CA SER A 356 -2.82 -6.49 -25.24
C SER A 356 -1.96 -7.73 -25.01
N LYS A 357 -0.64 -7.56 -24.94
CA LYS A 357 0.31 -8.63 -24.63
C LYS A 357 0.01 -9.29 -23.29
N VAL A 358 -0.30 -8.51 -22.25
CA VAL A 358 -0.62 -9.02 -20.91
C VAL A 358 -1.93 -9.81 -20.94
N LEU A 359 -2.95 -9.29 -21.62
CA LEU A 359 -4.24 -9.98 -21.76
C LEU A 359 -4.10 -11.30 -22.52
N GLN A 360 -3.30 -11.33 -23.58
CA GLN A 360 -3.00 -12.54 -24.35
C GLN A 360 -2.28 -13.57 -23.50
N ALA A 361 -1.22 -13.16 -22.80
CA ALA A 361 -0.46 -14.04 -21.93
C ALA A 361 -1.28 -14.53 -20.71
N SER A 362 -2.33 -13.79 -20.34
CA SER A 362 -3.29 -14.16 -19.29
C SER A 362 -4.45 -15.02 -19.82
N GLY A 363 -4.48 -15.34 -21.13
CA GLY A 363 -5.56 -16.11 -21.76
C GLY A 363 -6.92 -15.42 -21.72
N LEU A 364 -6.93 -14.09 -21.79
CA LEU A 364 -8.15 -13.27 -21.77
C LEU A 364 -8.60 -12.87 -23.17
N ILE A 365 -7.65 -12.71 -24.10
CA ILE A 365 -7.91 -12.45 -25.52
C ILE A 365 -7.04 -13.35 -26.40
N GLU A 366 -7.40 -13.52 -27.66
CA GLU A 366 -6.62 -14.26 -28.65
C GLU A 366 -5.32 -13.51 -29.03
N ALA A 367 -4.30 -14.30 -29.40
CA ALA A 367 -2.95 -13.86 -29.74
C ALA A 367 -2.89 -13.04 -31.04
#